data_AF-I6ZVB3-F1
#
_entry.id   AF-I6ZVB3-F1
#
_cell.length_a   1.000
_cell.length_b   1.000
_cell.length_c   1.000
_cell.angle_alpha   90.00
_cell.angle_beta   90.00
_cell.angle_gamma   90.00
#
_symmetry.space_group_name_H-M   'P 1'
#
loop_
_entity.id
_entity.type
_entity.pdbx_description
1 polymer ?
#
loop_
_entity_poly.entity_id
_entity_poly.type
_entity_poly.pdbx_seq_one_letter_code
_entity_poly.pdbx_strand_id
1 'polypeptide(L)' 'DRIVARGHYTERAAAVVMKTIVEVVQVCHRNGVMHRDLKPENFLFANKKETSPLKAIDFGLSVFFKPGEHFNEIVGSP' A
#
# COMPACT_ATOMS: atom_id res chain seq x y z
N ASP A 1 -3.77 11.04 9.15
CA ASP A 1 -4.63 10.18 8.29
C ASP A 1 -5.50 9.27 9.13
N ARG A 2 -6.67 8.82 8.67
CA ARG A 2 -7.60 7.97 9.44
C ARG A 2 -7.01 6.63 9.86
N ILE A 3 -6.00 6.15 9.12
CA ILE A 3 -5.23 4.95 9.47
C ILE A 3 -4.39 5.19 10.74
N VAL A 4 -3.82 6.38 10.89
CA VAL A 4 -2.89 6.73 11.98
C VAL A 4 -3.60 7.39 13.18
N ALA A 5 -4.77 8.01 12.96
CA ALA A 5 -5.41 8.91 13.92
C ALA A 5 -6.28 8.24 15.01
N ARG A 6 -6.32 6.90 15.12
CA ARG A 6 -7.14 6.21 16.14
C ARG A 6 -6.27 5.72 17.30
N GLY A 7 -6.42 6.33 18.47
CA GLY A 7 -5.65 5.99 19.68
C GLY A 7 -5.82 4.55 20.18
N HIS A 8 -6.98 3.91 19.91
CA HIS A 8 -7.15 2.46 20.04
C HIS A 8 -7.57 1.91 18.67
N TYR A 9 -6.66 1.16 18.05
CA TYR A 9 -6.89 0.50 16.78
C TYR A 9 -7.01 -1.00 17.01
N THR A 10 -8.22 -1.53 16.87
CA THR A 10 -8.48 -2.96 17.12
C THR A 10 -7.88 -3.81 16.01
N GLU A 11 -7.50 -5.05 16.34
CA GLU A 11 -7.05 -6.02 15.32
C GLU A 11 -8.06 -6.19 14.19
N ARG A 12 -9.36 -6.17 14.52
CA ARG A 12 -10.44 -6.23 13.53
C ARG A 12 -10.39 -5.03 12.57
N ALA A 13 -10.17 -3.83 13.08
CA ALA A 13 -10.05 -2.64 12.23
C ALA A 13 -8.78 -2.70 11.37
N ALA A 14 -7.66 -3.17 11.94
CA ALA A 14 -6.40 -3.36 11.24
C ALA A 14 -6.53 -4.38 10.11
N ALA A 15 -7.17 -5.52 10.36
CA ALA A 15 -7.40 -6.56 9.36
C ALA A 15 -8.17 -6.05 8.14
N VAL A 16 -9.16 -5.17 8.33
CA VAL A 16 -9.93 -4.56 7.23
C VAL A 16 -9.04 -3.69 6.35
N VAL A 17 -8.19 -2.86 6.94
CA VAL A 17 -7.27 -1.99 6.18
C VAL A 17 -6.17 -2.83 5.50
N MET A 18 -5.57 -3.78 6.23
CA MET A 18 -4.53 -4.65 5.68
C MET A 18 -5.05 -5.50 4.52
N LYS A 19 -6.30 -5.99 4.57
CA LYS A 19 -6.92 -6.67 3.45
C LYS A 19 -6.92 -5.79 2.19
N THR A 20 -7.34 -4.55 2.32
CA THR A 20 -7.36 -3.59 1.21
C THR A 20 -5.96 -3.32 0.66
N ILE A 21 -4.96 -3.15 1.55
CA ILE A 21 -3.56 -2.94 1.15
C ILE A 21 -3.04 -4.14 0.35
N VAL A 22 -3.28 -5.36 0.83
CA VAL A 22 -2.86 -6.60 0.15
C VAL A 22 -3.55 -6.76 -1.21
N GLU A 23 -4.83 -6.41 -1.33
CA GLU A 23 -5.56 -6.42 -2.60
C GLU A 23 -4.93 -5.43 -3.61
N VAL A 24 -4.53 -4.24 -3.17
CA VAL A 24 -3.82 -3.27 -4.02
C VAL A 24 -2.47 -3.81 -4.48
N VAL A 25 -1.67 -4.37 -3.56
CA VAL A 25 -0.37 -4.98 -3.89
C VAL A 25 -0.54 -6.15 -4.87
N GLN A 26 -1.56 -6.97 -4.69
CA GLN A 26 -1.89 -8.06 -5.59
C GLN A 26 -2.20 -7.55 -7.01
N VAL A 27 -2.96 -6.45 -7.14
CA VAL A 27 -3.24 -5.84 -8.44
C VAL A 27 -1.96 -5.31 -9.07
N CYS A 28 -1.08 -4.64 -8.32
CA CYS A 28 0.22 -4.20 -8.83
C CYS A 28 1.05 -5.38 -9.36
N HIS A 29 1.18 -6.44 -8.55
CA HIS A 29 1.98 -7.62 -8.92
C HIS A 29 1.40 -8.36 -10.13
N ARG A 30 0.07 -8.45 -10.27
CA ARG A 30 -0.57 -9.01 -11.47
C ARG A 30 -0.28 -8.22 -12.75
N ASN A 31 -0.01 -6.93 -12.62
CA ASN A 31 0.38 -6.05 -13.73
C ASN A 31 1.91 -5.91 -13.86
N GLY A 32 2.67 -6.75 -13.17
CA GLY A 32 4.14 -6.73 -13.22
C GLY A 32 4.75 -5.49 -12.60
N VAL A 33 4.09 -4.82 -11.65
CA VAL A 33 4.59 -3.62 -10.96
C VAL A 33 4.88 -3.96 -9.50
N MET A 34 6.09 -3.64 -9.03
CA MET A 34 6.47 -3.70 -7.63
C MET A 34 6.51 -2.28 -7.05
N HIS A 35 5.76 -2.01 -5.98
CA HIS A 35 5.66 -0.66 -5.40
C HIS A 35 6.97 -0.17 -4.76
N ARG A 36 7.66 -1.08 -4.06
CA ARG A 36 8.94 -0.89 -3.33
C ARG A 36 8.94 0.11 -2.15
N ASP A 37 7.88 0.90 -1.98
CA ASP A 37 7.72 1.81 -0.82
C ASP A 37 6.34 1.68 -0.15
N LEU A 38 6.05 0.53 0.45
CA LEU A 38 4.77 0.30 1.14
C LEU A 38 4.83 0.81 2.58
N LYS A 39 4.11 1.90 2.86
CA LYS A 39 3.98 2.52 4.18
C LYS A 39 2.63 3.23 4.32
N PRO A 40 2.10 3.43 5.53
CA PRO A 40 0.78 4.04 5.74
C PRO A 40 0.58 5.37 5.01
N GLU A 41 1.63 6.19 4.90
CA GLU A 41 1.64 7.49 4.24
C GLU A 41 1.33 7.40 2.74
N ASN A 42 1.68 6.27 2.12
CA ASN A 42 1.44 6.01 0.71
C ASN A 42 0.04 5.41 0.45
N PHE A 43 -0.83 5.35 1.47
CA PHE A 43 -2.22 4.91 1.32
C PHE A 43 -3.18 6.00 1.73
N LEU A 44 -3.80 6.66 0.74
CA LEU A 44 -4.73 7.76 0.96
C LEU A 44 -6.17 7.37 0.64
N PHE A 45 -7.10 7.87 1.44
CA PHE A 45 -8.52 7.82 1.10
C PHE A 45 -8.83 8.83 -0.01
N ALA A 46 -9.52 8.40 -1.06
CA ALA A 46 -9.81 9.24 -2.23
C ALA A 46 -10.64 10.50 -1.91
N ASN A 47 -11.37 10.48 -0.81
CA ASN A 47 -12.17 11.59 -0.28
C ASN A 47 -12.46 11.43 1.23
N LYS A 48 -13.18 12.39 1.82
CA LYS A 48 -13.53 12.45 3.24
C LYS A 48 -14.74 11.59 3.67
N LYS A 49 -15.41 10.85 2.78
CA LYS A 49 -16.56 9.99 3.18
C LYS A 49 -16.07 8.78 3.96
N GLU A 50 -16.89 8.20 4.83
CA GLU A 50 -16.50 6.99 5.58
C GLU A 50 -16.27 5.78 4.67
N THR A 51 -17.04 5.69 3.58
CA THR A 51 -16.96 4.65 2.55
C THR A 51 -15.92 4.96 1.46
N SER A 52 -15.02 5.90 1.72
CA SER A 52 -14.02 6.33 0.75
C SER A 52 -13.05 5.17 0.43
N PRO A 53 -12.74 4.90 -0.85
CA PRO A 53 -11.79 3.86 -1.19
C PRO A 53 -10.38 4.29 -0.78
N LEU A 54 -9.62 3.34 -0.24
CA LEU A 54 -8.19 3.50 0.03
C LEU A 54 -7.40 3.26 -1.26
N LYS A 55 -6.44 4.14 -1.55
CA LYS A 55 -5.62 4.10 -2.77
C LYS A 55 -4.14 4.14 -2.42
N ALA A 56 -3.34 3.30 -3.09
CA ALA A 56 -1.90 3.49 -3.10
C ALA A 56 -1.54 4.73 -3.92
N ILE A 57 -0.56 5.48 -3.44
CA ILE A 57 0.04 6.64 -4.08
C ILE A 57 1.56 6.49 -4.06
N ASP A 58 2.24 7.35 -4.81
CA ASP A 58 3.70 7.42 -4.87
C ASP A 58 4.37 6.14 -5.40
N PHE A 59 4.29 5.99 -6.72
CA PHE A 59 5.01 4.96 -7.46
C PHE A 59 6.42 5.42 -7.88
N GLY A 60 6.98 6.46 -7.23
CA GLY A 60 8.28 7.04 -7.60
C GLY A 60 9.44 6.05 -7.47
N LEU A 61 9.34 5.11 -6.52
CA LEU A 61 10.29 4.00 -6.38
C LEU A 61 9.82 2.74 -7.10
N SER A 62 8.69 2.72 -7.79
CA SER A 62 8.18 1.49 -8.40
C SER A 62 8.98 1.04 -9.62
N VAL A 63 8.96 -0.26 -9.87
CA VAL A 63 9.59 -0.88 -11.05
C VAL A 63 8.66 -1.89 -11.68
N PHE A 64 8.85 -2.10 -12.98
CA PHE A 64 8.33 -3.28 -13.63
C PHE A 64 9.21 -4.48 -13.29
N PHE A 65 8.60 -5.66 -13.13
CA PHE A 65 9.32 -6.90 -12.89
C PHE A 65 8.69 -8.07 -13.66
N LYS A 66 9.50 -9.09 -13.91
CA LYS A 66 9.03 -10.40 -14.40
C LYS A 66 9.23 -11.47 -13.32
N PRO A 67 8.42 -12.54 -13.32
CA PRO A 67 8.65 -13.68 -12.43
C PRO A 67 10.08 -14.23 -12.59
N GLY A 68 10.81 -14.36 -11.47
CA GLY A 68 12.20 -14.82 -11.44
C GLY A 68 13.26 -13.71 -11.57
N GLU A 69 12.86 -12.45 -11.72
CA GLU A 69 13.79 -11.32 -11.71
C GLU A 69 14.24 -10.96 -10.29
N HIS A 70 15.54 -10.68 -10.14
CA HIS A 70 16.17 -10.36 -8.85
C HIS A 70 16.60 -8.90 -8.81
N PHE A 71 16.25 -8.20 -7.73
CA PHE A 71 16.62 -6.81 -7.48
C PHE A 71 17.55 -6.75 -6.26
N ASN A 72 18.70 -6.08 -6.41
CA ASN A 72 19.73 -5.96 -5.36
C ASN A 72 19.87 -4.53 -4.82
N GLU A 73 19.04 -3.60 -5.30
CA GLU A 73 19.04 -2.21 -4.88
C GLU A 73 18.44 -2.09 -3.48
N ILE A 74 19.06 -1.28 -2.63
CA ILE A 74 18.47 -0.88 -1.36
C ILE A 74 17.53 0.29 -1.64
N VAL A 75 16.22 0.06 -1.53
CA VAL A 75 15.17 1.05 -1.79
C VAL A 75 14.08 0.93 -0.73
N GLY A 76 13.40 2.05 -0.47
CA GLY A 76 12.36 2.16 0.55
C GLY A 76 12.53 3.44 1.35
N SER A 77 11.72 3.59 2.39
CA SER A 77 11.82 4.68 3.34
C SER A 77 12.77 4.32 4.50
N PRO A 78 13.44 5.31 5.14
CA PRO A 78 14.30 5.11 6.31
C PRO A 78 13.58 4.47 7.51
#